data_AF-A0A3D8HKK5-F1
#
_entry.id   AF-A0A3D8HKK5-F1
#
_cell.length_a   1.000
_cell.length_b   1.000
_cell.length_c   1.000
_cell.angle_alpha   90.00
_cell.angle_beta   90.00
_cell.angle_gamma   90.00
#
_symmetry.space_group_name_H-M   'P 1'
#
loop_
_entity.id
_entity.type
_entity.pdbx_description
1 polymer ?
#
loop_
_entity_poly.entity_id
_entity_poly.type
_entity_poly.pdbx_seq_one_letter_code
_entity_poly.pdbx_strand_id
1 'polypeptide(L)' 'MKSKLDRILDNLEKAISALIVSFFGLISYLFVNAENLITIKIVVLSIGIAFNVVVLAYLSMLYYRYFNSKDE' A
#
# COMPACT_ATOMS: atom_id res chain seq x y z
N MET A 1 -25.81 -13.73 2.43
CA MET A 1 -24.80 -13.74 1.33
C MET A 1 -24.19 -12.35 1.28
N LYS A 2 -22.86 -12.20 1.44
CA LYS A 2 -22.20 -10.91 1.18
C LYS A 2 -22.39 -10.54 -0.29
N SER A 3 -22.72 -9.29 -0.56
CA SER A 3 -22.82 -8.83 -1.94
C SER A 3 -21.45 -8.91 -2.62
N LYS A 4 -21.41 -8.96 -3.95
CA LYS A 4 -20.14 -8.91 -4.68
C LYS A 4 -19.33 -7.65 -4.31
N LEU A 5 -20.03 -6.55 -4.03
CA LEU A 5 -19.45 -5.26 -3.64
C LEU A 5 -18.78 -5.33 -2.25
N ASP A 6 -19.43 -5.96 -1.27
CA ASP A 6 -18.85 -6.16 0.08
C ASP A 6 -17.54 -6.96 0.03
N ARG A 7 -17.49 -7.99 -0.82
CA ARG A 7 -16.27 -8.80 -1.00
C ARG A 7 -15.14 -7.98 -1.62
N ILE A 8 -15.45 -7.06 -2.52
CA ILE A 8 -14.45 -6.18 -3.14
C ILE A 8 -13.92 -5.18 -2.10
N LEU A 9 -14.80 -4.55 -1.32
CA LEU A 9 -14.41 -3.63 -0.25
C LEU A 9 -13.54 -4.30 0.80
N ASP A 10 -13.93 -5.47 1.29
CA ASP A 10 -13.13 -6.25 2.26
C ASP A 10 -11.72 -6.57 1.73
N ASN A 11 -11.63 -6.92 0.44
CA ASN A 11 -10.35 -7.26 -0.18
C ASN A 11 -9.46 -6.02 -0.38
N LEU A 12 -10.06 -4.89 -0.76
CA LEU A 12 -9.37 -3.61 -0.88
C LEU A 12 -8.84 -3.14 0.46
N GLU A 13 -9.65 -3.22 1.52
CA GLU A 13 -9.23 -2.86 2.88
C GLU A 13 -8.04 -3.70 3.36
N LYS A 14 -8.10 -5.01 3.13
CA LYS A 14 -6.97 -5.92 3.43
C LYS A 14 -5.72 -5.57 2.63
N ALA A 15 -5.86 -5.27 1.34
CA ALA A 15 -4.75 -4.90 0.48
C ALA A 15 -4.11 -3.57 0.92
N ILE A 16 -4.92 -2.55 1.24
CA ILE A 16 -4.47 -1.27 1.77
C ILE A 16 -3.73 -1.47 3.08
N SER A 17 -4.30 -2.26 4.01
CA SER A 17 -3.68 -2.56 5.30
C SER A 17 -2.32 -3.26 5.14
N ALA A 18 -2.23 -4.26 4.25
CA ALA A 18 -0.99 -4.95 3.96
C ALA A 18 0.07 -4.02 3.33
N LEU A 19 -0.35 -3.12 2.45
CA LEU A 19 0.54 -2.13 1.83
C LEU A 19 1.07 -1.11 2.85
N ILE A 20 0.24 -0.65 3.79
CA ILE A 20 0.67 0.22 4.89
C ILE A 20 1.77 -0.46 5.72
N VAL A 21 1.55 -1.72 6.11
CA VAL A 21 2.55 -2.49 6.87
C VAL A 21 3.84 -2.66 6.06
N SER A 22 3.73 -2.99 4.78
CA SER A 22 4.88 -3.11 3.87
C SER A 22 5.64 -1.79 3.74
N PHE A 23 4.94 -0.67 3.63
CA PHE A 23 5.54 0.67 3.53
C PHE A 23 6.39 0.99 4.76
N PHE A 24 5.85 0.80 5.97
CA PHE A 24 6.62 0.99 7.19
C PHE A 24 7.79 0.00 7.31
N GLY A 25 7.61 -1.24 6.88
CA GLY A 25 8.69 -2.23 6.84
C GLY A 25 9.85 -1.81 5.93
N LEU A 26 9.55 -1.30 4.74
CA LEU A 26 10.55 -0.81 3.79
C LEU A 26 11.29 0.42 4.31
N ILE A 27 10.57 1.38 4.91
CA ILE A 27 11.17 2.56 5.54
C ILE A 27 12.08 2.16 6.70
N SER A 28 11.59 1.30 7.59
CA SER A 28 12.36 0.80 8.74
C SER A 28 13.64 0.10 8.28
N TYR A 29 13.54 -0.80 7.28
CA TYR A 29 14.70 -1.49 6.73
C TYR A 29 15.73 -0.51 6.15
N LEU A 30 15.27 0.48 5.37
CA LEU A 30 16.13 1.50 4.78
C LEU A 30 16.86 2.30 5.85
N PHE A 31 16.15 2.77 6.89
CA PHE A 31 16.75 3.56 7.98
C PHE A 31 17.75 2.75 8.81
N VAL A 32 17.39 1.53 9.22
CA VAL A 32 18.24 0.68 10.07
C VAL A 32 19.51 0.25 9.34
N ASN A 33 19.45 0.07 8.02
CA ASN A 33 20.57 -0.47 7.24
C ASN A 33 21.24 0.56 6.32
N ALA A 34 20.88 1.84 6.40
CA ALA A 34 21.35 2.88 5.46
C ALA A 34 22.88 2.90 5.32
N GLU A 35 23.60 2.76 6.43
CA GLU A 35 25.07 2.81 6.47
C GLU A 35 25.73 1.53 5.92
N ASN A 36 25.03 0.41 5.92
CA ASN A 36 25.53 -0.91 5.49
C ASN A 36 25.08 -1.29 4.06
N LEU A 37 24.21 -0.49 3.45
CA LEU A 37 23.67 -0.76 2.12
C LEU A 37 24.50 -0.04 1.05
N ILE A 38 24.83 -0.77 -0.01
CA ILE A 38 25.37 -0.16 -1.23
C ILE A 38 24.35 0.81 -1.84
N THR A 39 24.83 1.89 -2.44
CA THR A 39 23.99 2.96 -3.02
C THR A 39 22.89 2.45 -3.95
N ILE A 40 23.17 1.41 -4.75
CA ILE A 40 22.17 0.81 -5.66
C ILE A 40 20.96 0.26 -4.88
N LYS A 41 21.18 -0.41 -3.74
CA LYS A 41 20.08 -0.95 -2.91
C LYS A 41 19.23 0.16 -2.31
N ILE A 42 19.86 1.25 -1.88
CA ILE A 42 19.17 2.44 -1.36
C ILE A 42 18.25 3.04 -2.43
N VAL A 43 18.73 3.16 -3.68
CA VAL A 43 17.93 3.66 -4.81
C VAL A 43 16.75 2.73 -5.10
N VAL A 44 16.98 1.41 -5.18
CA VAL A 44 15.91 0.43 -5.42
C VAL A 44 14.86 0.48 -4.31
N LEU A 45 15.27 0.57 -3.04
CA LEU A 45 14.35 0.71 -1.91
C LEU A 45 13.55 2.01 -1.99
N SER A 46 14.20 3.12 -2.34
CA SER A 46 13.54 4.42 -2.47
C SER A 46 12.47 4.40 -3.58
N ILE A 47 12.77 3.77 -4.71
CA ILE A 47 11.79 3.55 -5.80
C ILE A 47 10.64 2.66 -5.32
N GLY A 48 10.94 1.57 -4.58
CA GLY A 48 9.92 0.68 -4.02
C GLY A 48 8.99 1.39 -3.04
N ILE A 49 9.53 2.27 -2.17
CA ILE A 49 8.76 3.11 -1.25
C ILE A 49 7.86 4.06 -2.04
N ALA A 50 8.40 4.77 -3.04
CA ALA A 50 7.62 5.68 -3.88
C ALA A 50 6.49 4.96 -4.64
N PHE A 51 6.79 3.78 -5.21
CA PHE A 51 5.79 2.95 -5.87
C PHE A 51 4.69 2.50 -4.91
N ASN A 52 5.05 2.08 -3.68
CA ASN A 52 4.08 1.69 -2.67
C ASN A 52 3.10 2.84 -2.35
N VAL A 53 3.60 4.08 -2.21
CA VAL A 53 2.76 5.27 -2.00
C VAL A 53 1.77 5.47 -3.15
N VAL A 54 2.23 5.36 -4.40
CA VAL A 54 1.36 5.52 -5.58
C VAL A 54 0.25 4.46 -5.60
N VAL A 55 0.60 3.20 -5.36
CA VAL A 55 -0.37 2.09 -5.33
C VAL A 55 -1.37 2.26 -4.17
N LEU A 56 -0.88 2.66 -2.99
CA LEU A 56 -1.72 2.89 -1.82
C LEU A 56 -2.71 4.03 -2.04
N ALA A 57 -2.26 5.14 -2.64
CA ALA A 57 -3.13 6.25 -3.02
C ALA A 57 -4.21 5.80 -4.02
N TYR A 58 -3.81 5.04 -5.06
CA TYR A 58 -4.74 4.52 -6.06
C TYR A 58 -5.79 3.58 -5.44
N LEU A 59 -5.38 2.61 -4.63
CA LEU A 59 -6.32 1.68 -3.99
C LEU A 59 -7.23 2.38 -2.98
N SER A 60 -6.73 3.39 -2.25
CA SER A 60 -7.54 4.20 -1.34
C SER A 60 -8.62 4.98 -2.10
N MET A 61 -8.27 5.60 -3.24
CA MET A 61 -9.25 6.25 -4.11
C MET A 61 -10.30 5.28 -4.63
N LEU A 62 -9.86 4.07 -5.03
CA LEU A 62 -10.73 3.03 -5.55
C LEU A 62 -11.69 2.52 -4.46
N TYR A 63 -11.18 2.29 -3.24
CA TYR A 63 -11.99 1.95 -2.06
C TYR A 63 -13.04 3.01 -1.78
N TYR A 64 -12.66 4.29 -1.77
CA TYR A 64 -13.61 5.39 -1.54
C TYR A 64 -14.72 5.43 -2.59
N ARG A 65 -14.39 5.25 -3.87
CA ARG A 65 -15.39 5.19 -4.95
C ARG A 65 -16.37 4.03 -4.77
N TYR A 66 -15.87 2.84 -4.47
CA TYR A 66 -16.73 1.66 -4.28
C TYR A 66 -17.56 1.76 -2.99
N PHE A 67 -17.01 2.38 -1.94
CA PHE A 67 -17.72 2.59 -0.69
C PHE A 67 -18.91 3.53 -0.91
N ASN A 68 -18.69 4.69 -1.54
CA ASN A 68 -19.78 5.61 -1.86
C ASN A 68 -20.83 4.98 -2.80
N SER A 69 -20.41 4.16 -3.77
CA SER A 69 -21.35 3.46 -4.66
C SER A 69 -22.22 2.39 -3.97
N LYS A 70 -21.87 2.01 -2.73
CA LYS A 70 -22.66 1.11 -1.90
C LYS A 70 -23.76 1.84 -1.13
N ASP A 71 -23.55 3.14 -0.87
CA ASP A 71 -24.45 3.98 -0.08
C ASP A 71 -25.52 4.68 -0.94
N GLU A 72 -25.37 4.68 -2.28
CA GLU A 72 -26.39 5.08 -3.28
C GLU A 72 -27.29 3.90 -3.69
#